data_AF-A0A645FP86-F1
#
_entry.id   AF-A0A645FP86-F1
#
_cell.length_a   1.000
_cell.length_b   1.000
_cell.length_c   1.000
_cell.angle_alpha   90.00
_cell.angle_beta   90.00
_cell.angle_gamma   90.00
#
_symmetry.space_group_name_H-M   'P 1'
#
loop_
_entity.id
_entity.type
_entity.pdbx_description
1 polymer ?
#
loop_
_entity_poly.entity_id
_entity_poly.type
_entity_poly.pdbx_seq_one_letter_code
_entity_poly.pdbx_strand_id
1 'polypeptide(L)'
;MENGNVQLKAKSLSIGTLSLPIKDVMNMVKRNYNLPKWVEIDTKDLTVMLRLDKFRMQNGMYIKADKINLVDDDIRFSLYLPASEETTKESSNQ
;
A
#
# COMPACT_ATOMS: atom_id res chain seq x y z
N MET A 1 9.66 4.92 -8.13
CA MET A 1 8.57 4.04 -8.63
C MET A 1 7.51 4.94 -9.23
N GLU A 2 7.22 4.81 -10.52
CA GLU A 2 6.35 5.73 -11.26
C GLU A 2 4.85 5.41 -11.09
N ASN A 3 4.55 4.16 -10.73
CA ASN A 3 3.19 3.63 -10.56
C ASN A 3 2.49 4.08 -9.26
N GLY A 4 3.16 4.85 -8.40
CA GLY A 4 2.58 5.37 -7.16
C GLY A 4 2.39 4.34 -6.06
N ASN A 5 2.90 3.13 -6.22
CA ASN A 5 2.96 2.12 -5.15
C ASN A 5 4.07 2.49 -4.14
N VAL A 6 3.91 1.99 -2.92
CA VAL A 6 4.84 2.28 -1.82
C VAL A 6 5.52 0.99 -1.38
N GLN A 7 6.84 1.00 -1.30
CA GLN A 7 7.62 -0.08 -0.72
C GLN A 7 8.30 0.43 0.55
N LEU A 8 7.96 -0.18 1.67
CA LEU A 8 8.56 0.09 2.97
C LEU A 8 9.61 -0.97 3.26
N LYS A 9 10.78 -0.57 3.77
CA LYS A 9 11.84 -1.49 4.22
C LYS A 9 11.94 -1.43 5.74
N ALA A 10 11.74 -2.58 6.39
CA ALA A 10 11.88 -2.68 7.82
C ALA A 10 13.37 -2.61 8.21
N LYS A 11 13.74 -1.60 9.00
CA LYS A 11 15.14 -1.37 9.43
C LYS A 11 15.44 -1.95 10.80
N SER A 12 14.56 -1.73 11.77
CA SER A 12 14.68 -2.17 13.16
C SER A 12 13.32 -2.12 13.85
N LEU A 13 13.13 -2.95 14.87
CA LEU A 13 12.00 -2.85 15.80
C LEU A 13 12.50 -3.09 17.21
N SER A 14 12.08 -2.21 18.13
CA SER A 14 12.48 -2.28 19.53
C SER A 14 11.28 -1.96 20.42
N ILE A 15 11.18 -2.69 21.54
CA ILE A 15 10.22 -2.42 22.61
C ILE A 15 11.04 -2.07 23.84
N GLY A 16 11.12 -0.78 24.16
CA GLY A 16 12.10 -0.28 25.12
C GLY A 16 13.53 -0.63 24.66
N THR A 17 14.26 -1.37 25.47
CA THR A 17 15.63 -1.83 25.16
C THR A 17 15.68 -3.20 24.47
N LEU A 18 14.54 -3.90 24.36
CA LEU A 18 14.49 -5.21 23.72
C LEU A 18 14.49 -5.04 22.19
N SER A 19 15.60 -5.46 21.57
CA SER A 19 15.68 -5.56 20.10
C SER A 19 14.98 -6.83 19.64
N LEU A 20 14.07 -6.71 18.68
CA LEU A 20 13.31 -7.84 18.16
C LEU A 20 13.86 -8.30 16.80
N PRO A 21 13.89 -9.62 16.55
CA PRO A 21 14.23 -10.16 15.24
C PRO A 21 13.15 -9.79 14.22
N ILE A 22 13.45 -8.80 13.37
CA ILE A 22 12.51 -8.21 12.41
C ILE A 22 11.84 -9.28 11.55
N LYS A 23 12.60 -10.28 11.09
CA LYS A 23 12.09 -11.36 10.24
C LYS A 23 10.97 -12.15 10.92
N ASP A 24 11.12 -12.45 12.21
CA ASP A 24 10.12 -13.19 12.97
C ASP A 24 8.88 -12.35 13.22
N VAL A 25 9.06 -11.05 13.47
CA VAL A 25 7.95 -10.10 13.62
C VAL A 25 7.18 -9.96 12.31
N MET A 26 7.86 -9.78 11.17
CA MET A 26 7.19 -9.71 9.87
C MET A 26 6.48 -11.03 9.53
N ASN A 27 7.08 -12.17 9.86
CA ASN A 27 6.44 -13.48 9.71
C ASN A 27 5.19 -13.61 10.59
N MET A 28 5.23 -13.12 11.83
CA MET A 28 4.08 -13.06 12.72
C MET A 28 2.98 -12.16 12.12
N VAL A 29 3.32 -10.96 11.64
CA VAL A 29 2.36 -10.05 11.02
C VAL A 29 1.69 -10.72 9.82
N LYS A 30 2.49 -11.31 8.92
CA LYS A 30 2.00 -12.02 7.74
C LYS A 30 1.05 -13.18 8.05
N ARG A 31 1.26 -13.89 9.16
CA ARG A 31 0.43 -15.04 9.56
C ARG A 31 -0.81 -14.66 10.38
N ASN A 32 -0.68 -13.66 11.24
CA ASN A 32 -1.68 -13.39 12.29
C ASN A 32 -2.63 -12.26 11.94
N TYR A 33 -2.28 -11.39 10.97
CA TYR A 33 -3.14 -10.29 10.55
C TYR A 33 -3.82 -10.64 9.23
N ASN A 34 -5.11 -10.30 9.13
CA ASN A 34 -5.84 -10.36 7.87
C ASN A 34 -5.45 -9.15 7.00
N LEU A 35 -4.34 -9.27 6.29
CA LEU A 35 -3.84 -8.22 5.42
C LEU A 35 -4.75 -8.11 4.19
N PRO A 36 -5.17 -6.89 3.83
CA PRO A 36 -5.96 -6.71 2.62
C PRO A 36 -5.11 -7.04 1.38
N LYS A 37 -5.75 -7.41 0.28
CA LYS A 37 -5.08 -7.87 -0.96
C LYS A 37 -4.10 -6.86 -1.58
N TRP A 38 -4.18 -5.60 -1.18
CA TRP A 38 -3.28 -4.53 -1.63
C TRP A 38 -2.02 -4.39 -0.75
N VAL A 39 -1.84 -5.22 0.27
CA VAL A 39 -0.64 -5.26 1.13
C VAL A 39 0.07 -6.59 0.95
N GLU A 40 1.33 -6.54 0.52
CA GLU A 40 2.17 -7.73 0.32
C GLU A 40 3.38 -7.65 1.26
N ILE A 41 3.69 -8.74 1.97
CA ILE A 41 4.86 -8.81 2.88
C ILE A 41 5.88 -9.81 2.33
N ASP A 42 7.08 -9.30 2.07
CA ASP A 42 8.28 -10.08 1.78
C ASP A 42 9.18 -10.13 3.02
N THR A 43 9.21 -11.28 3.68
CA THR A 43 10.00 -11.50 4.89
C THR A 43 11.44 -11.91 4.59
N LYS A 44 11.78 -12.20 3.33
CA LYS A 44 13.15 -12.44 2.89
C LYS A 44 13.87 -11.12 2.67
N ASP A 45 13.23 -10.20 1.97
CA ASP A 45 13.81 -8.89 1.64
C ASP A 45 13.52 -7.82 2.71
N LEU A 46 12.75 -8.18 3.73
CA LEU A 46 12.29 -7.32 4.82
C LEU A 46 11.53 -6.09 4.30
N THR A 47 10.64 -6.32 3.33
CA THR A 47 9.85 -5.27 2.70
C THR A 47 8.35 -5.50 2.84
N VAL A 48 7.61 -4.39 2.87
CA VAL A 48 6.15 -4.34 2.81
C VAL A 48 5.77 -3.50 1.60
N MET A 49 5.03 -4.08 0.66
CA MET A 49 4.56 -3.42 -0.54
C MET A 49 3.10 -3.03 -0.37
N LEU A 50 2.80 -1.75 -0.56
CA LEU A 50 1.46 -1.19 -0.64
C LEU A 50 1.12 -0.97 -2.11
N ARG A 51 0.26 -1.83 -2.64
CA ARG A 51 -0.28 -1.82 -3.99
C ARG A 51 -1.43 -0.82 -4.10
N LEU A 52 -1.11 0.46 -4.06
CA LEU A 52 -2.10 1.54 -4.16
C LEU A 52 -2.83 1.52 -5.51
N ASP A 53 -2.17 1.01 -6.55
CA ASP A 53 -2.78 0.69 -7.84
C ASP A 53 -3.99 -0.26 -7.74
N LYS A 54 -3.96 -1.20 -6.79
CA LYS A 54 -5.02 -2.17 -6.50
C LYS A 54 -5.97 -1.72 -5.37
N PHE A 55 -5.65 -0.64 -4.67
CA PHE A 55 -6.50 -0.11 -3.61
C PHE A 55 -7.64 0.72 -4.20
N ARG A 56 -8.86 0.49 -3.70
CA ARG A 56 -10.04 1.31 -4.00
C ARG A 56 -10.80 1.59 -2.72
N MET A 57 -11.23 2.84 -2.56
CA MET A 57 -12.13 3.25 -1.49
C MET A 57 -13.55 2.75 -1.78
N GLN A 58 -14.40 2.68 -0.74
CA GLN A 58 -15.78 2.19 -0.87
C GLN A 58 -16.61 3.00 -1.88
N ASN A 59 -16.30 4.29 -2.04
CA ASN A 59 -16.95 5.20 -2.99
C ASN A 59 -16.25 5.23 -4.37
N GLY A 60 -15.38 4.26 -4.67
CA GLY A 60 -14.70 4.15 -5.96
C GLY A 60 -13.46 5.02 -6.15
N MET A 61 -13.13 5.90 -5.20
CA MET A 61 -11.91 6.73 -5.29
C MET A 61 -10.65 5.88 -5.19
N TYR A 62 -9.57 6.36 -5.81
CA TYR A 62 -8.24 5.77 -5.73
C TYR A 62 -7.20 6.81 -5.33
N ILE A 63 -6.08 6.35 -4.78
CA ILE A 63 -5.00 7.20 -4.29
C ILE A 63 -3.68 6.84 -4.96
N LYS A 64 -2.79 7.83 -5.06
CA LYS A 64 -1.41 7.66 -5.51
C LYS A 64 -0.48 8.28 -4.47
N ALA A 65 0.61 7.58 -4.12
CA ALA A 65 1.65 8.18 -3.29
C ALA A 65 2.49 9.16 -4.13
N ASP A 66 2.60 10.39 -3.66
CA ASP A 66 3.43 11.43 -4.31
C ASP A 66 4.77 11.56 -3.61
N LYS A 67 4.78 11.45 -2.28
CA LYS A 67 6.00 11.48 -1.46
C LYS A 67 5.80 10.68 -0.19
N ILE A 68 6.79 9.85 0.15
CA ILE A 68 6.86 9.13 1.42
C ILE A 68 8.24 9.40 2.01
N ASN A 69 8.32 10.29 3.00
CA ASN A 69 9.49 10.52 3.80
C ASN A 69 9.16 10.33 5.27
N LEU A 70 9.49 9.15 5.79
CA LEU A 70 9.21 8.78 7.19
C LEU A 70 10.17 9.42 8.20
N VAL A 71 11.28 10.01 7.76
CA VAL A 71 12.23 10.67 8.66
C VAL A 71 11.74 12.06 9.04
N ASP A 72 11.16 12.77 8.07
CA ASP A 72 10.64 14.13 8.24
C ASP A 72 9.11 14.15 8.43
N ASP A 73 8.48 12.99 8.61
CA ASP A 73 7.02 12.81 8.67
C ASP A 73 6.24 13.45 7.48
N ASP A 74 6.87 13.55 6.31
CA ASP A 74 6.27 14.11 5.09
C ASP A 74 5.71 12.98 4.21
N ILE A 75 4.40 12.76 4.35
CA ILE A 75 3.64 11.74 3.63
C ILE A 75 2.53 12.43 2.84
N ARG A 76 2.61 12.39 1.51
CA ARG A 76 1.67 13.06 0.60
C ARG A 76 1.06 12.08 -0.39
N PHE A 77 -0.26 12.17 -0.53
CA PHE A 77 -1.04 11.38 -1.47
C PHE A 77 -1.95 12.28 -2.29
N SER A 78 -2.09 11.95 -3.57
CA SER A 78 -3.11 12.50 -4.44
C SER A 78 -4.33 11.61 -4.41
N LEU A 79 -5.51 12.22 -4.29
CA LEU A 79 -6.81 11.56 -4.34
C LEU A 79 -7.43 11.78 -5.72
N TYR A 80 -7.90 10.71 -6.33
CA TYR A 80 -8.51 10.74 -7.66
C TYR A 80 -9.95 10.25 -7.60
N LEU A 81 -10.82 11.00 -8.26
CA LEU A 81 -12.21 10.62 -8.44
C LEU A 81 -12.30 9.52 -9.51
N PRO A 82 -13.18 8.52 -9.32
CA PRO A 82 -13.51 7.61 -10.40
C PRO A 82 -14.13 8.44 -11.53
N ALA A 83 -13.76 8.16 -12.78
CA ALA A 83 -14.52 8.69 -13.90
C ALA A 83 -15.96 8.18 -13.75
N SER A 84 -16.94 9.07 -13.84
CA SER A 84 -18.36 8.70 -13.80
C SER A 84 -18.63 7.59 -14.83
N GLU A 85 -19.37 6.55 -14.43
CA GLU A 85 -19.83 5.49 -15.33
C GLU A 85 -20.91 6.01 -16.29
N GLU A 86 -20.56 6.93 -17.19
CA GLU A 86 -21.39 7.32 -18.33
C GLU A 86 -20.45 7.51 -19.52
N THR A 87 -20.30 6.45 -20.34
CA THR A 87 -20.05 6.44 -21.81
C THR A 87 -19.42 5.08 -22.21
N THR A 88 -20.16 3.98 -22.09
CA THR A 88 -19.92 2.78 -22.94
C THR A 88 -21.20 1.93 -23.04
N LYS A 89 -22.32 2.53 -23.45
CA LYS A 89 -23.52 1.79 -23.87
C LYS A 89 -24.18 2.42 -25.11
N GLU A 90 -23.42 3.00 -26.03
CA GLU A 90 -23.96 3.50 -27.30
C GLU A 90 -22.92 3.36 -28.43
N SER A 91 -22.62 2.13 -28.85
CA SER A 91 -21.97 1.84 -30.15
C SER A 91 -22.08 0.35 -30.48
N SER A 92 -23.30 -0.20 -30.46
CA SER A 92 -23.62 -1.50 -31.09
C SER A 92 -25.13 -1.57 -31.31
N ASN A 93 -25.66 -0.59 -32.04
CA ASN A 93 -26.88 -0.78 -32.82
C ASN A 93 -26.98 0.33 -33.86
N GLN A 94 -26.30 0.13 -34.98
CA GLN A 94 -26.71 0.50 -36.33
C GLN A 94 -25.85 -0.26 -37.33
#